data_AF-A0A7X6VVQ4-F1
#
_entry.id   AF-A0A7X6VVQ4-F1
#
_cell.length_a   1.000
_cell.length_b   1.000
_cell.length_c   1.000
_cell.angle_alpha   90.00
_cell.angle_beta   90.00
_cell.angle_gamma   90.00
#
_symmetry.space_group_name_H-M   'P 1'
#
loop_
_entity.id
_entity.type
_entity.pdbx_description
1 polymer ?
#
loop_
_entity_poly.entity_id
_entity_poly.type
_entity_poly.pdbx_seq_one_letter_code
_entity_poly.pdbx_strand_id
1 'polypeptide(L)'
;LLESERKYVIARQLLRSGTSIGANVREAQSSESRADFIHKLKIAHKEAIETDYWLLLCESAKSYPSSSNRDEVHDSIHSKVTQ
;
A
#
# COMPACT_ATOMS: atom_id res chain seq x y z
N LEU A 1 11.90 -8.94 12.51
CA LEU A 1 10.46 -9.24 12.62
C LEU A 1 9.92 -9.94 11.36
N LEU A 2 9.85 -9.29 10.20
CA LEU A 2 9.43 -9.96 8.95
C LEU A 2 10.42 -11.06 8.51
N GLU A 3 11.71 -10.85 8.80
CA GLU A 3 12.81 -11.81 8.60
C GLU A 3 12.66 -13.08 9.41
N SER A 4 12.45 -12.92 10.70
CA SER A 4 12.24 -14.00 11.65
C SER A 4 10.96 -14.79 11.37
N GLU A 5 9.95 -14.17 10.75
CA GLU A 5 8.65 -14.78 10.47
C GLU A 5 8.49 -15.29 9.02
N ARG A 6 9.53 -15.17 8.18
CA ARG A 6 9.50 -15.57 6.76
C ARG A 6 8.36 -14.93 5.94
N LYS A 7 7.85 -13.77 6.35
CA LYS A 7 6.73 -13.06 5.68
C LYS A 7 7.16 -12.20 4.48
N TYR A 8 8.34 -12.48 3.95
CA TYR A 8 8.96 -11.70 2.89
C TYR A 8 8.21 -11.65 1.58
N VAL A 9 7.46 -12.71 1.27
CA VAL A 9 6.75 -12.81 0.00
C VAL A 9 5.70 -11.70 -0.06
N ILE A 10 4.80 -11.61 0.91
CA ILE A 10 3.74 -10.59 0.92
C ILE A 10 4.31 -9.19 1.06
N ALA A 11 5.28 -8.97 1.95
CA ALA A 11 5.92 -7.67 2.12
C ALA A 11 6.56 -7.17 0.81
N ARG A 12 7.17 -8.07 0.03
CA ARG A 12 7.75 -7.74 -1.28
C ARG A 12 6.68 -7.45 -2.33
N GLN A 13 5.58 -8.21 -2.33
CA GLN A 13 4.45 -7.94 -3.24
C GLN A 13 3.82 -6.57 -2.96
N LEU A 14 3.57 -6.26 -1.68
CA LEU A 14 3.07 -4.95 -1.24
C LEU A 14 4.02 -3.82 -1.60
N LEU A 15 5.33 -3.99 -1.35
CA LEU A 15 6.32 -2.98 -1.68
C LEU A 15 6.32 -2.68 -3.18
N ARG A 16 6.29 -3.73 -4.01
CA ARG A 16 6.33 -3.58 -5.47
C ARG A 16 5.05 -2.92 -5.99
N SER A 17 3.88 -3.50 -5.69
CA SER A 17 2.60 -2.99 -6.16
C SER A 17 2.34 -1.57 -5.64
N GLY A 18 2.53 -1.32 -4.34
CA GLY A 18 2.30 -0.01 -3.72
C GLY A 18 3.20 1.10 -4.27
N THR A 19 4.48 0.82 -4.54
CA THR A 19 5.39 1.80 -5.15
C THR A 19 5.12 2.04 -6.63
N SER A 20 4.67 1.01 -7.36
CA SER A 20 4.28 1.12 -8.77
C SER A 20 3.10 2.06 -9.00
N ILE A 21 2.17 2.21 -8.04
CA ILE A 21 1.06 3.17 -8.14
C ILE A 21 1.60 4.58 -8.35
N GLY A 22 2.46 5.04 -7.42
CA GLY A 22 3.04 6.38 -7.47
C GLY A 22 3.93 6.59 -8.69
N ALA A 23 4.73 5.58 -9.06
CA ALA A 23 5.58 5.62 -10.24
C ALA A 23 4.75 5.87 -11.53
N ASN A 24 3.69 5.09 -11.74
CA ASN A 24 2.83 5.23 -12.92
C ASN A 24 2.05 6.56 -12.93
N VAL A 25 1.61 7.05 -11.77
CA VAL A 25 0.97 8.38 -11.67
C VAL A 25 1.95 9.48 -12.04
N ARG A 26 3.21 9.40 -11.57
CA ARG A 26 4.27 10.37 -11.90
C ARG A 26 4.62 10.35 -13.39
N GLU A 27 4.69 9.17 -13.99
CA GLU A 27 4.90 9.03 -15.44
C GLU A 27 3.72 9.58 -16.26
N ALA A 28 2.50 9.43 -15.77
CA ALA A 28 1.31 9.98 -16.42
C ALA A 28 1.39 11.51 -16.49
N GLN A 29 1.93 12.19 -15.47
CA GLN A 29 2.09 13.65 -15.48
C GLN A 29 3.00 14.16 -16.60
N SER A 30 3.87 13.31 -17.15
CA SER A 30 4.76 13.63 -18.27
C SER A 30 4.34 12.92 -19.57
N SER A 31 3.06 12.54 -19.71
CA SER A 31 2.57 11.78 -20.86
C SER A 31 2.64 12.57 -22.17
N GLU A 32 2.97 11.89 -23.26
CA GLU A 32 3.06 12.48 -24.60
C GLU A 32 1.70 12.67 -25.28
N SER A 33 0.66 12.01 -24.78
CA SER A 33 -0.70 12.13 -25.29
C SER A 33 -1.76 11.81 -24.23
N ARG A 34 -3.01 12.18 -24.50
CA ARG A 34 -4.15 11.80 -23.65
C ARG A 34 -4.34 10.28 -23.56
N ALA A 35 -4.05 9.54 -24.63
CA ALA A 35 -4.16 8.09 -24.61
C ALA A 35 -3.09 7.47 -23.70
N ASP A 36 -1.85 7.96 -23.76
CA ASP A 36 -0.75 7.55 -22.89
C ASP A 36 -1.03 7.90 -21.42
N PHE A 37 -1.52 9.12 -21.15
CA PHE A 37 -1.98 9.54 -19.83
C PHE A 37 -2.97 8.53 -19.21
N ILE A 38 -4.03 8.21 -19.97
CA ILE A 38 -5.08 7.28 -19.53
C ILE A 38 -4.50 5.88 -19.34
N HIS A 39 -3.60 5.45 -20.22
CA HIS A 39 -2.97 4.13 -20.13
C HIS A 39 -2.15 3.99 -18.84
N LYS A 40 -1.29 4.96 -18.53
CA LYS A 40 -0.47 4.97 -17.30
C LYS A 40 -1.32 5.03 -16.03
N LEU A 41 -2.39 5.83 -16.03
CA LEU A 41 -3.35 5.83 -14.90
C LEU A 41 -4.09 4.49 -14.75
N LYS A 42 -4.43 3.81 -15.85
CA LYS A 42 -5.01 2.46 -15.79
C LYS A 42 -4.04 1.46 -15.19
N ILE A 43 -2.73 1.57 -15.45
CA ILE A 43 -1.72 0.74 -14.80
C ILE A 43 -1.67 1.06 -13.31
N ALA A 44 -1.57 2.34 -12.92
CA ALA A 44 -1.60 2.73 -11.50
C ALA A 44 -2.83 2.19 -10.76
N HIS A 45 -3.99 2.20 -11.40
CA HIS A 45 -5.22 1.65 -10.83
C HIS A 45 -5.15 0.12 -10.64
N LYS A 46 -4.57 -0.62 -11.61
CA LYS A 46 -4.35 -2.07 -11.46
C LYS A 46 -3.43 -2.38 -10.28
N GLU A 47 -2.34 -1.64 -10.14
CA GLU A 47 -1.39 -1.79 -9.02
C GLU A 47 -2.04 -1.45 -7.67
N ALA A 48 -2.98 -0.49 -7.65
CA ALA A 48 -3.76 -0.17 -6.46
C ALA A 48 -4.69 -1.31 -6.05
N ILE A 49 -5.38 -1.93 -7.03
CA ILE A 49 -6.22 -3.11 -6.79
C ILE A 49 -5.38 -4.28 -6.27
N GLU A 50 -4.20 -4.52 -6.86
CA GLU A 50 -3.29 -5.58 -6.39
C GLU A 50 -2.80 -5.30 -4.96
N THR A 51 -2.42 -4.05 -4.66
CA THR A 51 -2.00 -3.63 -3.32
C THR A 51 -3.11 -3.88 -2.30
N ASP A 52 -4.35 -3.50 -2.63
CA ASP A 52 -5.52 -3.71 -1.78
C ASP A 52 -5.79 -5.20 -1.53
N TYR A 53 -5.68 -6.03 -2.57
CA TYR A 53 -5.79 -7.49 -2.41
C TYR A 53 -4.76 -8.07 -1.44
N TRP A 54 -3.50 -7.64 -1.53
CA TRP A 54 -2.46 -8.10 -0.60
C TRP A 54 -2.71 -7.61 0.84
N LEU A 55 -3.23 -6.39 1.02
CA LEU A 55 -3.63 -5.88 2.34
C LEU A 55 -4.79 -6.67 2.93
N LEU A 56 -5.79 -7.02 2.12
CA LEU A 56 -6.92 -7.86 2.53
C LEU A 56 -6.46 -9.25 2.98
N LEU A 57 -5.49 -9.84 2.27
CA LEU A 57 -4.88 -11.11 2.67
C LEU A 57 -4.13 -11.01 4.00
N CYS A 58 -3.43 -9.90 4.24
CA CYS A 58 -2.80 -9.63 5.53
C CYS A 58 -3.85 -9.52 6.64
N GLU A 59 -4.94 -8.78 6.43
CA GLU A 59 -6.00 -8.60 7.44
C GLU A 59 -6.74 -9.91 7.75
N SER A 60 -6.96 -10.75 6.74
CA SER A 60 -7.63 -12.04 6.91
C SER A 60 -6.75 -13.11 7.56
N ALA A 61 -5.42 -12.93 7.55
CA ALA A 61 -4.47 -13.90 8.06
C ALA A 61 -4.22 -13.69 9.55
N LYS A 62 -4.54 -14.71 10.37
CA LYS A 62 -4.30 -14.72 11.83
C LYS A 62 -2.86 -14.43 12.23
N SER A 63 -1.90 -14.70 11.34
CA SER A 63 -0.49 -14.49 11.61
C SER A 63 -0.08 -13.03 11.50
N TYR A 64 -0.81 -12.18 10.78
CA TYR A 64 -0.51 -10.76 10.65
C TYR A 64 -1.27 -9.96 11.72
N PRO A 65 -0.66 -8.86 12.22
CA PRO A 65 -1.34 -7.98 13.15
C PRO A 65 -2.59 -7.40 12.48
N SER A 66 -3.75 -7.56 13.13
CA SER A 66 -4.97 -6.94 12.65
C SER A 66 -4.87 -5.42 12.82
N SER A 67 -5.55 -4.72 11.93
CA SER A 67 -5.71 -3.26 11.95
C SER A 67 -6.45 -2.75 13.20
N SER A 68 -7.03 -3.64 14.02
CA SER A 68 -7.83 -3.28 15.20
C SER A 68 -7.03 -2.57 16.30
N ASN A 69 -5.70 -2.58 16.25
CA ASN A 69 -4.83 -1.82 17.17
C ASN A 69 -4.38 -0.46 16.59
N ARG A 70 -4.88 -0.01 15.43
CA ARG A 70 -4.55 1.33 14.90
C ARG A 70 -5.10 2.47 15.75
N ASP A 71 -6.25 2.24 16.40
CA ASP A 71 -6.90 3.25 17.24
C ASP A 71 -6.05 3.58 18.47
N GLU A 72 -5.39 2.58 19.08
CA GLU A 72 -4.53 2.78 20.26
C GLU A 72 -3.28 3.65 19.96
N VAL A 73 -2.72 3.55 18.76
CA VAL A 73 -1.56 4.35 18.35
C VAL A 73 -1.99 5.78 18.01
N HIS A 74 -3.16 5.96 17.41
CA HIS A 74 -3.72 7.28 17.11
C HIS A 74 -4.05 8.05 18.40
N ASP A 75 -4.65 7.39 19.39
CA ASP A 75 -5.00 7.98 20.69
C ASP A 75 -3.75 8.34 21.52
N SER A 76 -2.70 7.51 21.45
CA SER A 76 -1.42 7.78 22.12
C SER A 76 -0.72 9.03 21.56
N ILE A 77 -0.79 9.24 20.24
CA ILE A 77 -0.22 10.43 19.59
C ILE A 77 -1.07 11.68 19.89
N HIS A 78 -2.40 11.57 19.85
CA HIS A 78 -3.29 12.69 20.14
C HIS A 78 -3.15 13.21 21.59
N SER A 79 -3.01 12.32 22.58
CA SER A 79 -2.84 12.75 23.97
C SER A 79 -1.52 13.49 24.23
N LYS A 80 -0.46 13.15 23.48
CA LYS A 80 0.87 13.81 23.59
C LYS A 80 0.96 15.14 22.86
N VAL A 81 0.10 15.39 21.88
CA VAL A 81 0.06 16.66 21.12
C VAL A 81 -0.82 17.71 21.82
N THR A 82 -1.68 17.29 22.76
CA THR A 82 -2.61 18.16 23.49
C THR A 82 -2.09 18.56 24.89
N GLN A 83 -0.92 18.06 25.31
CA GLN A 83 -0.15 18.53 26.47
C GLN A 83 1.03 19.38 26.01
#